data_AF-A0A6P1CMP4-F1
#
_entry.id   AF-A0A6P1CMP4-F1
#
_cell.length_a   1.000
_cell.length_b   1.000
_cell.length_c   1.000
_cell.angle_alpha   90.00
_cell.angle_beta   90.00
_cell.angle_gamma   90.00
#
_symmetry.space_group_name_H-M   'P 1'
#
loop_
_entity.id
_entity.type
_entity.pdbx_description
1 polymer ?
#
loop_
_entity_poly.entity_id
_entity_poly.type
_entity_poly.pdbx_seq_one_letter_code
_entity_poly.pdbx_strand_id
1 'polypeptide(L)' 'MAYKQSSMHRPKGRISVADIAAQPGGIEALQRRVHELRSSGVDFAANAIEKEMAEFDLPRQ' A
#
# COMPACT_ATOMS: atom_id res chain seq x y z
N MET A 1 -6.70 16.20 -12.70
CA MET A 1 -5.40 16.39 -12.03
C MET A 1 -4.66 15.07 -12.05
N ALA A 2 -3.62 14.96 -12.88
CA ALA A 2 -2.81 13.75 -13.03
C ALA A 2 -1.60 13.87 -12.11
N TYR A 3 -1.58 13.11 -11.01
CA TYR A 3 -0.39 12.99 -10.20
C TYR A 3 0.67 12.28 -11.04
N LYS A 4 1.74 13.01 -11.33
CA LYS A 4 2.82 12.57 -12.20
C LYS A 4 3.40 11.27 -11.66
N GLN A 5 3.28 10.24 -12.48
CA GLN A 5 3.99 8.98 -12.41
C GLN A 5 5.49 9.28 -12.40
N SER A 6 6.07 9.42 -11.21
CA SER A 6 7.51 9.43 -11.02
C SER A 6 7.98 8.00 -11.16
N SER A 7 8.26 7.64 -12.40
CA SER A 7 8.79 6.36 -12.85
C SER A 7 10.20 6.15 -12.33
N MET A 8 10.36 5.87 -11.04
CA MET A 8 11.59 5.32 -10.50
C MET A 8 11.44 3.80 -10.42
N HIS A 9 11.92 3.14 -11.48
CA HIS A 9 12.33 1.73 -11.53
C HIS A 9 11.50 0.73 -10.72
N ARG A 10 10.44 0.17 -11.31
CA ARG A 10 9.88 -1.11 -10.83
C ARG A 10 10.16 -2.26 -11.80
N PRO A 11 10.58 -3.44 -11.29
CA PRO A 11 10.60 -4.64 -12.08
C PRO A 11 9.18 -4.91 -12.58
N LYS A 12 9.02 -5.05 -13.90
CA LYS A 12 7.77 -5.42 -14.59
C LYS A 12 7.13 -6.64 -13.89
N GLY A 13 6.13 -6.43 -13.04
CA GLY A 13 5.38 -7.51 -12.39
C GLY A 13 5.12 -7.35 -10.90
N ARG A 14 5.71 -6.37 -10.20
CA ARG A 14 5.41 -6.11 -8.78
C ARG A 14 4.54 -4.87 -8.64
N ILE A 15 3.25 -5.08 -8.36
CA ILE A 15 2.31 -4.03 -7.93
C ILE A 15 2.75 -3.55 -6.55
N SER A 16 2.89 -2.24 -6.37
CA SER A 16 3.24 -1.67 -5.07
C SER A 16 2.05 -1.16 -4.28
N VAL A 17 2.30 -0.82 -3.02
CA VAL A 17 1.33 -0.13 -2.15
C VAL A 17 0.80 1.15 -2.81
N ALA A 18 1.66 1.96 -3.42
CA ALA A 18 1.23 3.19 -4.11
C ALA A 18 0.34 2.90 -5.33
N ASP A 19 0.66 1.86 -6.10
CA ASP A 19 -0.14 1.46 -7.27
C ASP A 19 -1.49 0.84 -6.85
N ILE A 20 -1.54 0.19 -5.68
CA ILE A 20 -2.79 -0.30 -5.09
C ILE A 20 -3.62 0.88 -4.59
N ALA A 21 -3.02 1.78 -3.83
CA ALA A 21 -3.66 2.98 -3.28
C ALA A 21 -4.23 3.92 -4.35
N ALA A 22 -3.61 3.97 -5.53
CA ALA A 22 -4.06 4.74 -6.67
C ALA A 22 -5.39 4.23 -7.28
N GLN A 23 -5.79 2.99 -6.98
CA GLN A 23 -7.02 2.38 -7.47
C GLN A 23 -8.21 2.74 -6.55
N PRO A 24 -9.43 2.88 -7.09
CA PRO A 24 -10.62 3.07 -6.27
C PRO A 24 -10.81 1.87 -5.33
N GLY A 25 -10.94 2.12 -4.02
CA GLY A 25 -11.02 1.06 -3.01
C GLY A 25 -9.67 0.48 -2.58
N GLY A 26 -8.55 0.97 -3.13
CA GLY A 26 -7.21 0.43 -2.89
C GLY A 26 -6.73 0.60 -1.45
N ILE A 27 -7.06 1.74 -0.82
CA ILE A 27 -6.73 2.00 0.59
C ILE A 27 -7.47 1.01 1.49
N GLU A 28 -8.77 0.81 1.29
CA GLU A 28 -9.54 -0.16 2.08
C GLU A 28 -9.02 -1.59 1.89
N ALA A 29 -8.59 -1.95 0.67
CA ALA A 29 -7.99 -3.25 0.40
C ALA A 29 -6.66 -3.44 1.15
N LEU A 30 -5.80 -2.41 1.19
CA LEU A 30 -4.54 -2.43 1.95
C LEU A 30 -4.81 -2.51 3.46
N GLN A 31 -5.75 -1.73 3.98
CA GLN A 31 -6.15 -1.77 5.39
C GLN A 31 -6.69 -3.15 5.78
N ARG A 32 -7.56 -3.74 4.96
CA ARG A 32 -8.06 -5.11 5.18
C ARG A 32 -6.90 -6.10 5.21
N ARG A 33 -5.95 -5.98 4.28
CA ARG A 33 -4.79 -6.87 4.22
C ARG A 33 -3.89 -6.74 5.45
N VAL A 34 -3.66 -5.52 5.93
CA VAL A 34 -2.93 -5.27 7.18
C VAL A 34 -3.65 -5.95 8.35
N HIS A 35 -4.98 -5.81 8.44
CA HIS A 35 -5.76 -6.45 9.49
C HIS A 35 -5.68 -7.99 9.44
N GLU A 36 -5.77 -8.59 8.26
CA GLU A 36 -5.58 -10.04 8.07
C GLU A 36 -4.19 -10.50 8.52
N LEU A 37 -3.14 -9.77 8.14
CA LEU A 37 -1.77 -10.08 8.51
C LEU A 37 -1.55 -10.00 10.03
N ARG A 38 -2.09 -8.97 10.69
CA ARG A 38 -2.10 -8.85 12.15
C ARG A 38 -2.82 -10.02 12.80
N SER A 39 -4.00 -10.38 12.29
CA SER A 39 -4.78 -11.51 12.80
C SER A 39 -4.07 -12.86 12.59
N SER A 40 -3.23 -12.97 11.56
CA SER A 40 -2.42 -14.15 11.27
C SER A 40 -1.07 -14.16 12.01
N GLY A 41 -0.75 -13.13 12.80
CA GLY A 41 0.53 -12.97 13.51
C GLY A 41 1.72 -12.63 12.60
N VAL A 42 1.46 -12.15 11.38
CA VAL A 42 2.50 -11.75 10.41
C VAL A 42 2.73 -10.25 10.51
N ASP A 43 3.16 -9.80 11.69
CA ASP A 43 3.32 -8.37 11.99
C ASP A 43 4.36 -7.70 11.10
N PHE A 44 5.42 -8.42 10.69
CA PHE A 44 6.45 -7.86 9.80
C PHE A 44 5.86 -7.36 8.47
N ALA A 45 4.99 -8.16 7.84
CA ALA A 45 4.36 -7.78 6.58
C ALA A 45 3.32 -6.67 6.77
N ALA A 46 2.56 -6.71 7.87
CA ALA A 46 1.62 -5.65 8.22
C ALA A 46 2.33 -4.31 8.39
N ASN A 47 3.40 -4.30 9.19
CA ASN A 47 4.22 -3.12 9.46
C ASN A 47 4.89 -2.57 8.20
N ALA A 48 5.34 -3.43 7.28
CA ALA A 48 5.92 -3.01 6.01
C ALA A 48 4.90 -2.24 5.15
N ILE A 49 3.68 -2.78 5.02
CA ILE A 49 2.60 -2.12 4.26
C ILE A 49 2.19 -0.81 4.94
N GLU A 50 2.03 -0.80 6.27
CA GLU A 50 1.69 0.41 7.02
C GLU A 50 2.74 1.51 6.89
N LYS A 51 4.02 1.12 6.90
CA LYS A 51 5.13 2.05 6.72
C LYS A 51 5.11 2.64 5.32
N GLU A 52 5.00 1.82 4.27
CA GLU A 52 4.89 2.33 2.90
C GLU A 52 3.66 3.24 2.75
N MET A 53 2.49 2.87 3.31
CA MET A 53 1.30 3.74 3.27
C MET A 53 1.52 5.09 3.95
N ALA A 54 2.24 5.12 5.08
CA ALA A 54 2.59 6.34 5.78
C ALA A 54 3.60 7.20 5.00
N GLU A 55 4.54 6.58 4.30
CA GLU A 55 5.51 7.29 3.43
C GLU A 55 4.84 7.97 2.22
N PHE A 56 3.70 7.45 1.77
CA PHE A 56 2.89 8.04 0.69
C PHE A 56 1.81 9.04 1.18
N ASP A 57 1.81 9.39 2.47
CA ASP A 57 0.81 10.28 3.11
C ASP A 57 -0.65 9.82 2.83
N LEU A 58 -0.85 8.50 2.74
CA LEU A 58 -2.17 7.96 2.43
C LEU A 58 -3.06 8.06 3.69
N PRO A 59 -4.29 8.59 3.56
CA PRO A 59 -5.14 8.83 4.72
C PRO A 59 -5.47 7.53 5.44
N ARG A 60 -5.15 7.47 6.73
CA ARG A 60 -5.60 6.46 7.67
C ARG A 60 -6.86 6.98 8.36
N GLN A 61 -8.02 6.78 7.75
CA GLN A 61 -9.32 6.96 8.41
C GLN A 61 -9.78 5.61 8.96
#